data_AF-A0A838RIL3-F1
#
_entry.id   AF-A0A838RIL3-F1
#
_cell.length_a   1.000
_cell.length_b   1.000
_cell.length_c   1.000
_cell.angle_alpha   90.00
_cell.angle_beta   90.00
_cell.angle_gamma   90.00
#
_symmetry.space_group_name_H-M   'P 1'
#
loop_
_entity.id
_entity.type
_entity.pdbx_description
1 polymer ?
#
loop_
_entity_poly.entity_id
_entity_poly.type
_entity_poly.pdbx_seq_one_letter_code
_entity_poly.pdbx_strand_id
1 'polypeptide(L)'
;ANVQYAELMDFCYVWLKRHLAAHHGAFARVSTRTGAELTVNQTEGRDIAHFTDGLSQVFSSFARALKPGGPFVFTYHHNDLTAYLPIAAALLDASLVCTVALPCPAEMGASIHISGTRSSVVDTIFVCRSTGVIRANDFEPSMQNLKQLLRIDLVQLQQAKLKPTVGDARCLLLGHLTRLAVWYLRPEWNPSLLAGEKLVQVKAKIEEFCPMAQIGQLADEIVAGLAEIGLFAVLMEERASYDVSF
;
A
#
# COMPACT_ATOMS: atom_id res chain seq x y z
N ALA A 1 19.56 -3.80 -1.97
CA ALA A 1 19.19 -4.81 -0.96
C ALA A 1 18.24 -4.16 0.02
N ASN A 2 17.12 -4.82 0.35
CA ASN A 2 16.17 -4.30 1.33
C ASN A 2 16.71 -4.59 2.74
N VAL A 3 16.55 -3.66 3.69
CA VAL A 3 16.99 -3.88 5.08
C VAL A 3 15.93 -4.72 5.77
N GLN A 4 16.30 -5.91 6.25
CA GLN A 4 15.40 -6.75 7.04
C GLN A 4 15.34 -6.21 8.47
N TYR A 5 14.43 -5.27 8.73
CA TYR A 5 14.33 -4.59 10.03
C TYR A 5 14.12 -5.54 11.20
N ALA A 6 13.44 -6.68 10.99
CA ALA A 6 13.31 -7.72 12.03
C ALA A 6 14.69 -8.26 12.45
N GLU A 7 15.58 -8.50 11.48
CA GLU A 7 16.92 -9.01 11.74
C GLU A 7 17.82 -7.95 12.39
N LEU A 8 17.72 -6.70 11.92
CA LEU A 8 18.44 -5.57 12.52
C LEU A 8 17.98 -5.32 13.97
N MET A 9 16.68 -5.40 14.20
CA MET A 9 16.09 -5.23 15.53
C MET A 9 16.51 -6.35 16.46
N ASP A 10 16.54 -7.60 15.99
CA ASP A 10 17.05 -8.74 16.76
C ASP A 10 18.54 -8.60 17.11
N PHE A 11 19.36 -8.16 16.14
CA PHE A 11 20.76 -7.83 16.39
C PHE A 11 20.90 -6.82 17.52
N CYS A 12 20.19 -5.69 17.47
CA CYS A 12 20.21 -4.68 18.53
C CYS A 12 19.66 -5.23 19.86
N TYR A 13 18.59 -6.03 19.83
CA TYR A 13 17.94 -6.60 21.00
C TYR A 13 18.90 -7.48 21.81
N VAL A 14 19.68 -8.34 21.17
CA VAL A 14 20.62 -9.24 21.85
C VAL A 14 21.66 -8.44 22.65
N TRP A 15 22.13 -7.30 22.14
CA TRP A 15 23.03 -6.41 22.88
C TRP A 15 22.34 -5.72 24.05
N LEU A 16 21.14 -5.15 23.85
CA LEU A 16 20.38 -4.50 24.91
C LEU A 16 20.00 -5.47 26.04
N LYS A 17 19.64 -6.70 25.68
CA LYS A 17 19.31 -7.77 26.64
C LYS A 17 20.41 -7.98 27.67
N ARG A 18 21.69 -7.97 27.25
CA ARG A 18 22.83 -8.20 28.17
C ARG A 18 22.88 -7.21 29.33
N HIS A 19 22.33 -6.01 29.15
CA HIS A 19 22.32 -4.96 30.16
C HIS A 19 20.97 -4.80 30.86
N LEU A 20 19.86 -5.14 30.18
CA LEU A 20 18.51 -4.82 30.65
C LEU A 20 17.71 -6.02 31.17
N ALA A 21 18.14 -7.27 30.88
CA ALA A 21 17.37 -8.48 31.23
C ALA A 21 17.09 -8.64 32.74
N ALA A 22 17.99 -8.16 33.61
CA ALA A 22 17.82 -8.25 35.06
C ALA A 22 16.73 -7.30 35.61
N HIS A 23 16.42 -6.22 34.88
CA HIS A 23 15.54 -5.15 35.37
C HIS A 23 14.26 -5.00 34.55
N HIS A 24 14.19 -5.60 33.36
CA HIS A 24 13.08 -5.44 32.43
C HIS A 24 12.66 -6.77 31.81
N GLY A 25 11.48 -7.26 32.19
CA GLY A 25 10.93 -8.53 31.69
C GLY A 25 10.72 -8.61 30.18
N ALA A 26 10.64 -7.46 29.50
CA ALA A 26 10.61 -7.38 28.03
C ALA A 26 11.84 -8.04 27.37
N PHE A 27 12.97 -8.14 28.08
CA PHE A 27 14.21 -8.76 27.61
C PHE A 27 14.38 -10.23 28.07
N ALA A 28 13.31 -10.86 28.57
CA ALA A 28 13.37 -12.25 29.04
C ALA A 28 13.65 -13.24 27.90
N ARG A 29 13.08 -13.03 26.70
CA ARG A 29 13.24 -13.93 25.55
C ARG A 29 14.67 -13.87 25.01
N VAL A 30 15.15 -14.98 24.46
CA VAL A 30 16.54 -15.07 23.91
C VAL A 30 16.71 -14.21 22.66
N SER A 31 15.64 -14.03 21.88
CA SER A 31 15.61 -13.30 20.61
C SER A 31 14.25 -12.62 20.46
N THR A 32 14.18 -11.59 19.60
CA THR A 32 12.91 -10.99 19.17
C THR A 32 12.28 -11.77 18.03
N ARG A 33 13.05 -12.64 17.36
CA ARG A 33 12.56 -13.50 16.29
C ARG A 33 11.52 -14.48 16.79
N THR A 34 10.52 -14.73 15.94
CA THR A 34 9.52 -15.76 16.16
C THR A 34 9.22 -16.50 14.86
N GLY A 35 9.00 -17.83 14.95
CA GLY A 35 8.59 -18.62 13.79
C GLY A 35 7.22 -18.19 13.22
N ALA A 36 6.47 -17.39 13.99
CA ALA A 36 5.20 -16.80 13.57
C ALA A 36 5.35 -15.40 12.93
N GLU A 37 6.56 -14.88 12.69
CA GLU A 37 6.66 -13.61 11.94
C GLU A 37 6.26 -13.83 10.50
N LEU A 38 5.51 -12.86 9.98
CA LEU A 38 5.06 -12.86 8.61
C LEU A 38 6.01 -11.99 7.80
N THR A 39 7.05 -12.63 7.27
CA THR A 39 8.00 -12.01 6.34
C THR A 39 8.19 -12.94 5.14
N VAL A 40 8.47 -12.38 3.97
CA VAL A 40 8.96 -13.17 2.84
C VAL A 40 10.49 -13.22 2.95
N ASN A 41 11.02 -14.38 3.31
CA ASN A 41 12.44 -14.62 3.52
C ASN A 41 12.84 -15.96 2.92
N GLN A 42 13.58 -15.91 1.80
CA GLN A 42 14.07 -17.11 1.11
C GLN A 42 14.98 -17.97 1.99
N THR A 43 15.82 -17.34 2.83
CA THR A 43 16.77 -18.03 3.71
C THR A 43 16.05 -18.86 4.78
N GLU A 44 14.91 -18.38 5.25
CA GLU A 44 14.10 -19.05 6.28
C GLU A 44 12.96 -19.88 5.68
N GLY A 45 12.92 -20.05 4.35
CA GLY A 45 11.88 -20.82 3.66
C GLY A 45 10.48 -20.21 3.74
N ARG A 46 10.38 -18.91 4.06
CA ARG A 46 9.10 -18.20 4.16
C ARG A 46 8.78 -17.55 2.82
N ASP A 47 7.84 -18.13 2.09
CA ASP A 47 7.42 -17.64 0.77
C ASP A 47 6.17 -16.75 0.85
N ILE A 48 5.72 -16.29 -0.32
CA ILE A 48 4.54 -15.45 -0.42
C ILE A 48 3.25 -16.19 -0.03
N ALA A 49 3.21 -17.52 -0.16
CA ALA A 49 2.05 -18.32 0.24
C ALA A 49 1.94 -18.35 1.77
N HIS A 50 3.05 -18.64 2.47
CA HIS A 50 3.13 -18.55 3.92
C HIS A 50 2.73 -17.15 4.44
N PHE A 51 3.25 -16.10 3.79
CA PHE A 51 2.90 -14.72 4.14
C PHE A 51 1.40 -14.45 3.95
N THR A 52 0.81 -14.94 2.86
CA THR A 52 -0.63 -14.79 2.56
C THR A 52 -1.50 -15.48 3.60
N ASP A 53 -1.20 -16.73 3.95
CA ASP A 53 -1.98 -17.48 4.93
C ASP A 53 -1.93 -16.82 6.31
N GLY A 54 -0.74 -16.44 6.76
CA GLY A 54 -0.58 -15.76 8.04
C GLY A 54 -1.27 -14.40 8.07
N LEU A 55 -1.16 -13.61 7.00
CA LEU A 55 -1.80 -12.29 6.93
C LEU A 55 -3.33 -12.42 6.95
N SER A 56 -3.86 -13.43 6.25
CA SER A 56 -5.30 -13.71 6.23
C SER A 56 -5.84 -14.09 7.61
N GLN A 57 -5.07 -14.85 8.40
CA GLN A 57 -5.41 -15.16 9.80
C GLN A 57 -5.41 -13.90 10.68
N VAL A 58 -4.42 -13.02 10.50
CA VAL A 58 -4.32 -11.76 11.24
C VAL A 58 -5.51 -10.85 10.91
N PHE A 59 -5.80 -10.64 9.63
CA PHE A 59 -6.90 -9.77 9.19
C PHE A 59 -8.26 -10.32 9.63
N SER A 60 -8.48 -11.63 9.51
CA SER A 60 -9.72 -12.28 9.98
C SER A 60 -9.89 -12.18 11.49
N SER A 61 -8.79 -12.21 12.26
CA SER A 61 -8.83 -12.03 13.71
C SER A 61 -9.17 -10.59 14.09
N PHE A 62 -8.59 -9.60 13.40
CA PHE A 62 -8.98 -8.20 13.58
C PHE A 62 -10.42 -7.94 13.19
N ALA A 63 -10.87 -8.46 12.04
CA ALA A 63 -12.24 -8.30 11.56
C ALA A 63 -13.28 -8.80 12.58
N ARG A 64 -13.04 -9.98 13.19
CA ARG A 64 -13.91 -10.53 14.25
C ARG A 64 -13.91 -9.71 15.54
N ALA A 65 -12.80 -9.04 15.86
CA ALA A 65 -12.67 -8.24 17.07
C ALA A 65 -13.30 -6.85 16.95
N LEU A 66 -13.59 -6.38 15.73
CA LEU A 66 -14.20 -5.08 15.50
C LEU A 66 -15.67 -5.05 15.94
N LYS A 67 -16.12 -3.87 16.38
CA LYS A 67 -17.55 -3.59 16.51
C LYS A 67 -18.23 -3.78 15.14
N PRO A 68 -19.48 -4.25 15.08
CA PRO A 68 -20.20 -4.38 13.82
C PRO A 68 -20.14 -3.09 12.99
N GLY A 69 -19.71 -3.19 11.73
CA GLY A 69 -19.54 -2.05 10.81
C GLY A 69 -18.34 -1.12 11.08
N GLY A 70 -17.55 -1.40 12.12
CA GLY A 70 -16.33 -0.65 12.44
C GLY A 70 -15.27 -0.74 11.34
N PRO A 71 -14.47 0.31 11.12
CA PRO A 71 -13.42 0.27 10.10
C PRO A 71 -12.20 -0.51 10.60
N PHE A 72 -11.67 -1.38 9.74
CA PHE A 72 -10.31 -1.86 9.82
C PHE A 72 -9.43 -0.92 8.97
N VAL A 73 -8.46 -0.26 9.59
CA VAL A 73 -7.61 0.73 8.91
C VAL A 73 -6.14 0.37 9.09
N PHE A 74 -5.39 0.33 8.00
CA PHE A 74 -3.96 0.10 8.00
C PHE A 74 -3.29 0.88 6.87
N THR A 75 -1.99 1.12 7.00
CA THR A 75 -1.18 1.71 5.94
C THR A 75 -0.30 0.64 5.30
N TYR A 76 -0.04 0.77 4.01
CA TYR A 76 0.85 -0.14 3.29
C TYR A 76 1.50 0.61 2.12
N HIS A 77 2.77 0.33 1.87
CA HIS A 77 3.47 0.78 0.68
C HIS A 77 4.30 -0.34 0.09
N HIS A 78 4.31 -0.40 -1.24
CA HIS A 78 5.24 -1.17 -2.03
C HIS A 78 5.15 -0.68 -3.49
N ASN A 79 6.17 -0.93 -4.30
CA ASN A 79 6.16 -0.59 -5.74
C ASN A 79 6.06 -1.81 -6.68
N ASP A 80 6.01 -3.01 -6.11
CA ASP A 80 5.74 -4.27 -6.81
C ASP A 80 4.31 -4.71 -6.55
N LEU A 81 3.57 -5.00 -7.61
CA LEU A 81 2.20 -5.53 -7.56
C LEU A 81 2.12 -6.85 -6.79
N THR A 82 3.14 -7.72 -6.89
CA THR A 82 3.13 -9.03 -6.23
C THR A 82 2.99 -8.91 -4.72
N ALA A 83 3.50 -7.82 -4.12
CA ALA A 83 3.39 -7.55 -2.69
C ALA A 83 1.98 -7.16 -2.23
N TYR A 84 1.12 -6.69 -3.16
CA TYR A 84 -0.28 -6.35 -2.86
C TYR A 84 -1.24 -7.54 -3.00
N LEU A 85 -0.84 -8.61 -3.70
CA LEU A 85 -1.70 -9.79 -3.88
C LEU A 85 -2.11 -10.43 -2.54
N PRO A 86 -1.19 -10.61 -1.56
CA PRO A 86 -1.55 -11.09 -0.22
C PRO A 86 -2.51 -10.16 0.51
N ILE A 87 -2.40 -8.83 0.33
CA ILE A 87 -3.28 -7.84 0.95
C ILE A 87 -4.73 -8.04 0.47
N ALA A 88 -4.92 -8.19 -0.84
CA ALA A 88 -6.25 -8.44 -1.41
C ALA A 88 -6.84 -9.77 -0.90
N ALA A 89 -6.04 -10.84 -0.93
CA ALA A 89 -6.48 -12.16 -0.45
C ALA A 89 -6.86 -12.13 1.03
N ALA A 90 -6.06 -11.48 1.88
CA ALA A 90 -6.33 -11.36 3.31
C ALA A 90 -7.59 -10.53 3.61
N LEU A 91 -7.85 -9.47 2.84
CA LEU A 91 -9.09 -8.69 2.94
C LEU A 91 -10.31 -9.53 2.57
N LEU A 92 -10.23 -10.29 1.48
CA LEU A 92 -11.30 -11.18 1.02
C LEU A 92 -11.59 -12.31 2.01
N ASP A 93 -10.55 -12.97 2.54
CA ASP A 93 -10.69 -14.00 3.59
C ASP A 93 -11.33 -13.43 4.87
N ALA A 94 -10.98 -12.19 5.23
CA ALA A 94 -11.57 -11.48 6.36
C ALA A 94 -13.00 -10.96 6.09
N SER A 95 -13.56 -11.18 4.90
CA SER A 95 -14.85 -10.62 4.47
C SER A 95 -14.91 -9.09 4.60
N LEU A 96 -13.78 -8.43 4.31
CA LEU A 96 -13.64 -6.98 4.34
C LEU A 96 -13.47 -6.43 2.91
N VAL A 97 -14.13 -5.31 2.64
CA VAL A 97 -13.95 -4.55 1.41
C VAL A 97 -13.21 -3.26 1.72
N CYS A 98 -12.18 -2.93 0.94
CA CYS A 98 -11.58 -1.60 0.97
C CYS A 98 -12.59 -0.58 0.39
N THR A 99 -13.16 0.25 1.25
CA THR A 99 -14.14 1.28 0.84
C THR A 99 -13.46 2.51 0.26
N VAL A 100 -12.29 2.87 0.79
CA VAL A 100 -11.51 4.03 0.37
C VAL A 100 -10.02 3.70 0.51
N ALA A 101 -9.21 4.12 -0.47
CA ALA A 101 -7.76 4.17 -0.41
C ALA A 101 -7.35 5.65 -0.41
N LEU A 102 -6.51 6.07 0.55
CA LEU A 102 -6.10 7.48 0.72
C LEU A 102 -4.57 7.62 0.69
N PRO A 103 -4.02 8.70 0.11
CA PRO A 103 -2.60 8.97 0.17
C PRO A 103 -2.19 9.48 1.56
N CYS A 104 -1.08 8.97 2.10
CA CYS A 104 -0.50 9.43 3.36
C CYS A 104 1.02 9.61 3.24
N PRO A 105 1.56 10.80 3.49
CA PRO A 105 3.00 10.99 3.61
C PRO A 105 3.53 10.15 4.78
N ALA A 106 4.52 9.29 4.54
CA ALA A 106 4.95 8.31 5.53
C ALA A 106 6.47 8.35 5.83
N GLU A 107 7.31 8.62 4.83
CA GLU A 107 8.76 8.66 5.02
C GLU A 107 9.33 10.09 4.95
N MET A 108 10.29 10.42 5.83
CA MET A 108 11.10 11.64 5.69
C MET A 108 11.99 11.49 4.45
N GLY A 109 11.89 12.43 3.50
CA GLY A 109 12.63 12.41 2.22
C GLY A 109 14.17 12.47 2.29
N ALA A 110 14.77 12.22 3.45
CA ALA A 110 16.20 12.29 3.74
C ALA A 110 16.83 10.93 4.09
N SER A 111 16.14 9.80 3.91
CA SER A 111 16.77 8.48 3.97
C SER A 111 17.68 8.29 2.76
N ILE A 112 18.96 8.04 3.04
CA ILE A 112 20.07 7.80 2.10
C ILE A 112 19.81 6.60 1.15
N HIS A 113 18.69 5.89 1.34
CA HIS A 113 18.17 4.81 0.51
C HIS A 113 17.26 5.26 -0.65
N ILE A 114 16.81 6.52 -0.71
CA ILE A 114 15.88 7.03 -1.74
C ILE A 114 16.64 7.70 -2.91
N SER A 115 17.92 8.04 -2.74
CA SER A 115 18.74 8.56 -3.83
C SER A 115 19.02 7.46 -4.86
N GLY A 116 18.29 7.49 -5.98
CA GLY A 116 18.45 6.54 -7.10
C GLY A 116 17.58 5.29 -7.05
N THR A 117 16.81 5.07 -5.97
CA THR A 117 15.75 4.06 -5.94
C THR A 117 14.41 4.77 -6.16
N ARG A 118 13.58 4.30 -7.10
CA ARG A 118 12.23 4.84 -7.36
C ARG A 118 11.24 4.48 -6.24
N SER A 119 11.70 4.46 -4.98
CA SER A 119 10.93 4.06 -3.81
C SER A 119 9.91 5.15 -3.45
N SER A 120 8.73 4.73 -3.03
CA SER A 120 7.69 5.64 -2.55
C SER A 120 8.00 6.17 -1.16
N VAL A 121 7.67 7.44 -0.92
CA VAL A 121 7.66 8.08 0.41
C VAL A 121 6.23 8.26 0.95
N VAL A 122 5.26 7.65 0.25
CA VAL A 122 3.83 7.73 0.49
C VAL A 122 3.29 6.33 0.77
N ASP A 123 2.49 6.22 1.81
CA ASP A 123 1.67 5.06 2.09
C ASP A 123 0.29 5.20 1.47
N THR A 124 -0.31 4.06 1.11
CA THR A 124 -1.75 3.97 0.92
C THR A 124 -2.40 3.61 2.26
N ILE A 125 -3.31 4.45 2.75
CA ILE A 125 -4.23 4.10 3.84
C ILE A 125 -5.41 3.33 3.26
N PHE A 126 -5.58 2.08 3.69
CA PHE A 126 -6.74 1.26 3.36
C PHE A 126 -7.80 1.41 4.44
N VAL A 127 -9.01 1.85 4.07
CA VAL A 127 -10.17 1.90 4.97
C VAL A 127 -11.14 0.79 4.61
N CYS A 128 -11.10 -0.30 5.38
CA CYS A 128 -11.80 -1.54 5.08
C CYS A 128 -12.99 -1.76 6.02
N ARG A 129 -14.11 -2.26 5.48
CA ARG A 129 -15.35 -2.52 6.24
C ARG A 129 -16.02 -3.80 5.77
N SER A 130 -16.73 -4.47 6.66
CA SER A 130 -17.61 -5.60 6.33
C SER A 130 -18.95 -5.14 5.75
N THR A 131 -19.40 -3.95 6.13
CA THR A 131 -20.62 -3.30 5.62
C THR A 131 -20.40 -1.78 5.53
N GLY A 132 -21.00 -1.12 4.54
CA GLY A 132 -20.92 0.33 4.41
C GLY A 132 -21.57 0.86 3.13
N VAL A 133 -21.54 2.18 2.97
CA VAL A 133 -21.99 2.87 1.76
C VAL A 133 -20.77 3.28 0.95
N ILE A 134 -20.83 3.04 -0.36
CA ILE A 134 -19.81 3.47 -1.33
C ILE A 134 -20.47 4.30 -2.42
N ARG A 135 -19.67 5.08 -3.15
CA ARG A 135 -20.11 5.69 -4.41
C ARG A 135 -19.79 4.72 -5.54
N ALA A 136 -20.77 4.37 -6.36
CA ALA A 136 -20.58 3.38 -7.43
C ALA A 136 -19.45 3.77 -8.40
N ASN A 137 -19.34 5.05 -8.74
CA ASN A 137 -18.29 5.56 -9.63
C ASN A 137 -16.88 5.33 -9.08
N ASP A 138 -16.69 5.31 -7.76
CA ASP A 138 -15.37 5.07 -7.15
C ASP A 138 -14.90 3.61 -7.40
N PHE A 139 -15.77 2.73 -7.88
CA PHE A 139 -15.52 1.32 -8.15
C PHE A 139 -15.72 0.95 -9.64
N GLU A 140 -15.84 1.93 -10.52
CA GLU A 140 -15.85 1.70 -11.97
C GLU A 140 -14.48 1.13 -12.41
N PRO A 141 -14.42 -0.07 -13.04
CA PRO A 141 -13.17 -0.76 -13.34
C PRO A 141 -12.62 -0.33 -14.70
N SER A 142 -12.50 0.99 -14.91
CA SER A 142 -12.00 1.56 -16.16
C SER A 142 -10.65 2.25 -15.96
N MET A 143 -9.81 2.19 -17.00
CA MET A 143 -8.52 2.88 -17.01
C MET A 143 -8.67 4.39 -16.78
N GLN A 144 -9.75 4.97 -17.31
CA GLN A 144 -10.07 6.38 -17.13
C GLN A 144 -10.36 6.73 -15.67
N ASN A 145 -11.15 5.89 -14.99
CA ASN A 145 -11.43 6.09 -13.57
C ASN A 145 -10.16 5.94 -12.71
N LEU A 146 -9.32 4.93 -13.00
CA LEU A 146 -8.02 4.76 -12.33
C LEU A 146 -7.10 5.98 -12.50
N LYS A 147 -7.00 6.52 -13.73
CA LYS A 147 -6.27 7.76 -14.02
C LYS A 147 -6.80 8.93 -13.18
N GLN A 148 -8.12 9.07 -13.12
CA GLN A 148 -8.77 10.14 -12.38
C GLN A 148 -8.51 10.04 -10.87
N LEU A 149 -8.70 8.86 -10.27
CA LEU A 149 -8.46 8.62 -8.84
C LEU A 149 -7.01 8.92 -8.48
N LEU A 150 -6.05 8.38 -9.24
CA LEU A 150 -4.63 8.61 -8.99
C LEU A 150 -4.27 10.09 -9.12
N ARG A 151 -4.81 10.79 -10.13
CA ARG A 151 -4.58 12.23 -10.31
C ARG A 151 -5.11 13.04 -9.13
N ILE A 152 -6.28 12.71 -8.60
CA ILE A 152 -6.85 13.37 -7.41
C ILE A 152 -5.89 13.23 -6.22
N ASP A 153 -5.41 12.02 -5.96
CA ASP A 153 -4.50 11.76 -4.84
C ASP A 153 -3.19 12.53 -4.96
N LEU A 154 -2.59 12.54 -6.16
CA LEU A 154 -1.32 13.23 -6.39
C LEU A 154 -1.47 14.76 -6.30
N VAL A 155 -2.61 15.32 -6.74
CA VAL A 155 -2.91 16.75 -6.54
C VAL A 155 -3.07 17.07 -5.05
N GLN A 156 -3.73 16.21 -4.27
CA GLN A 156 -3.83 16.39 -2.81
C GLN A 156 -2.45 16.37 -2.15
N LEU A 157 -1.55 15.49 -2.58
CA LEU A 157 -0.16 15.48 -2.11
C LEU A 157 0.60 16.76 -2.49
N GLN A 158 0.41 17.30 -3.70
CA GLN A 158 0.98 18.59 -4.10
C GLN A 158 0.46 19.75 -3.24
N GLN A 159 -0.84 19.76 -2.94
CA GLN A 159 -1.44 20.75 -2.03
C GLN A 159 -0.86 20.64 -0.61
N ALA A 160 -0.48 19.44 -0.18
CA ALA A 160 0.25 19.18 1.06
C ALA A 160 1.76 19.50 0.97
N LYS A 161 2.21 20.19 -0.09
CA LYS A 161 3.60 20.61 -0.34
C LYS A 161 4.59 19.46 -0.57
N LEU A 162 4.10 18.27 -0.92
CA LEU A 162 4.94 17.20 -1.41
C LEU A 162 5.13 17.31 -2.91
N LYS A 163 6.25 16.79 -3.41
CA LYS A 163 6.50 16.62 -4.84
C LYS A 163 6.35 15.13 -5.16
N PRO A 164 5.17 14.68 -5.64
CA PRO A 164 4.94 13.27 -5.86
C PRO A 164 5.91 12.72 -6.91
N THR A 165 6.44 11.55 -6.64
CA THR A 165 7.33 10.82 -7.54
C THR A 165 6.56 9.73 -8.29
N VAL A 166 7.19 9.13 -9.30
CA VAL A 166 6.70 7.91 -9.95
C VAL A 166 6.52 6.77 -8.94
N GLY A 167 7.40 6.67 -7.94
CA GLY A 167 7.26 5.69 -6.85
C GLY A 167 5.96 5.88 -6.09
N ASP A 168 5.62 7.13 -5.75
CA ASP A 168 4.37 7.46 -5.04
C ASP A 168 3.15 7.15 -5.90
N ALA A 169 3.19 7.53 -7.17
CA ALA A 169 2.11 7.24 -8.10
C ALA A 169 1.88 5.73 -8.27
N ARG A 170 2.95 4.93 -8.35
CA ARG A 170 2.86 3.46 -8.41
C ARG A 170 2.27 2.89 -7.12
N CYS A 171 2.71 3.36 -5.95
CA CYS A 171 2.19 2.90 -4.66
C CYS A 171 0.67 3.09 -4.58
N LEU A 172 0.20 4.31 -4.85
CA LEU A 172 -1.23 4.65 -4.80
C LEU A 172 -2.06 3.91 -5.85
N LEU A 173 -1.53 3.77 -7.07
CA LEU A 173 -2.18 3.02 -8.15
C LEU A 173 -2.38 1.55 -7.75
N LEU A 174 -1.37 0.91 -7.16
CA LEU A 174 -1.47 -0.46 -6.65
C LEU A 174 -2.49 -0.56 -5.51
N GLY A 175 -2.59 0.48 -4.68
CA GLY A 175 -3.65 0.63 -3.68
C GLY A 175 -5.06 0.60 -4.29
N HIS A 176 -5.30 1.40 -5.33
CA HIS A 176 -6.59 1.42 -6.04
C HIS A 176 -6.89 0.12 -6.77
N LEU A 177 -5.89 -0.50 -7.41
CA LEU A 177 -6.06 -1.81 -8.06
C LEU A 177 -6.43 -2.90 -7.06
N THR A 178 -5.78 -2.91 -5.90
CA THR A 178 -6.11 -3.81 -4.78
C THR A 178 -7.56 -3.60 -4.33
N ARG A 179 -7.97 -2.34 -4.17
CA ARG A 179 -9.35 -1.96 -3.81
C ARG A 179 -10.38 -2.48 -4.81
N LEU A 180 -10.15 -2.31 -6.11
CA LEU A 180 -11.02 -2.83 -7.16
C LEU A 180 -11.04 -4.36 -7.20
N ALA A 181 -9.88 -5.01 -7.10
CA ALA A 181 -9.79 -6.48 -7.13
C ALA A 181 -10.59 -7.10 -5.99
N VAL A 182 -10.44 -6.60 -4.76
CA VAL A 182 -11.25 -7.03 -3.61
C VAL A 182 -12.73 -6.81 -3.89
N TRP A 183 -13.12 -5.67 -4.43
CA TRP A 183 -14.52 -5.41 -4.77
C TRP A 183 -15.08 -6.45 -5.74
N TYR A 184 -14.44 -6.69 -6.87
CA TYR A 184 -14.99 -7.57 -7.90
C TYR A 184 -14.86 -9.06 -7.58
N LEU A 185 -13.89 -9.47 -6.76
CA LEU A 185 -13.75 -10.87 -6.35
C LEU A 185 -14.67 -11.27 -5.19
N ARG A 186 -15.10 -10.31 -4.35
CA ARG A 186 -15.90 -10.62 -3.15
C ARG A 186 -17.11 -11.56 -3.37
N PRO A 187 -17.88 -11.51 -4.48
CA PRO A 187 -19.09 -12.34 -4.61
C PRO A 187 -18.78 -13.81 -4.93
N GLU A 188 -17.61 -14.08 -5.48
CA GLU A 188 -17.16 -15.39 -5.97
C GLU A 188 -15.94 -15.91 -5.21
N TRP A 189 -15.53 -15.21 -4.14
CA TRP A 189 -14.35 -15.58 -3.37
C TRP A 189 -14.56 -16.89 -2.62
N ASN A 190 -13.63 -17.82 -2.80
CA ASN A 190 -13.61 -19.07 -2.07
C ASN A 190 -12.45 -19.06 -1.05
N PRO A 191 -12.73 -18.87 0.27
CA PRO A 191 -11.70 -18.81 1.29
C PRO A 191 -11.00 -20.15 1.53
N SER A 192 -11.54 -21.26 1.02
CA SER A 192 -10.96 -22.60 1.14
C SER A 192 -9.88 -22.90 0.09
N LEU A 193 -9.66 -22.03 -0.90
CA LEU A 193 -8.57 -22.16 -1.87
C LEU A 193 -7.20 -22.06 -1.18
N LEU A 194 -6.19 -22.72 -1.75
CA LEU A 194 -4.82 -22.58 -1.30
C LEU A 194 -4.29 -21.17 -1.59
N ALA A 195 -3.34 -20.68 -0.79
CA ALA A 195 -2.76 -19.36 -0.97
C ALA A 195 -2.26 -19.10 -2.40
N GLY A 196 -1.60 -20.08 -3.03
CA GLY A 196 -1.13 -19.95 -4.41
C GLY A 196 -2.27 -19.70 -5.41
N GLU A 197 -3.40 -20.40 -5.26
CA GLU A 197 -4.58 -20.24 -6.12
C GLU A 197 -5.26 -18.88 -5.90
N LYS A 198 -5.38 -18.46 -4.64
CA LYS A 198 -5.87 -17.13 -4.26
C LYS A 198 -5.04 -16.02 -4.93
N LEU A 199 -3.72 -16.12 -4.86
CA LEU A 199 -2.81 -15.14 -5.46
C LEU A 199 -2.94 -15.08 -6.99
N VAL A 200 -3.11 -16.23 -7.65
CA VAL A 200 -3.37 -16.29 -9.10
C VAL A 200 -4.69 -15.62 -9.45
N GLN A 201 -5.77 -15.90 -8.71
CA GLN A 201 -7.08 -15.29 -8.93
C GLN A 201 -7.05 -13.76 -8.76
N VAL A 202 -6.42 -13.28 -7.69
CA VAL A 202 -6.24 -11.83 -7.45
C VAL A 202 -5.44 -11.20 -8.58
N LYS A 203 -4.32 -11.80 -8.97
CA LYS A 203 -3.47 -11.28 -10.05
C LYS A 203 -4.23 -11.18 -11.36
N ALA A 204 -4.95 -12.24 -11.74
CA ALA A 204 -5.74 -12.27 -12.96
C ALA A 204 -6.80 -11.15 -12.96
N LYS A 205 -7.49 -10.94 -11.84
CA LYS A 205 -8.47 -9.86 -11.72
C LYS A 205 -7.85 -8.47 -11.89
N ILE A 206 -6.67 -8.24 -11.33
CA ILE A 206 -5.97 -6.96 -11.48
C ILE A 206 -5.57 -6.74 -12.95
N GLU A 207 -5.10 -7.78 -13.64
CA GLU A 207 -4.73 -7.70 -15.06
C GLU A 207 -5.92 -7.38 -15.98
N GLU A 208 -7.16 -7.71 -15.60
CA GLU A 208 -8.36 -7.29 -16.31
C GLU A 208 -8.56 -5.76 -16.27
N PHE A 209 -8.14 -5.08 -15.20
CA PHE A 209 -8.32 -3.62 -15.03
C PHE A 209 -7.13 -2.83 -15.57
N CYS A 210 -5.93 -3.31 -15.30
CA CYS A 210 -4.69 -2.67 -15.71
C CYS A 210 -3.62 -3.75 -15.91
N PRO A 211 -3.21 -4.04 -17.17
CA PRO A 211 -2.14 -4.98 -17.42
C PRO A 211 -0.86 -4.58 -16.69
N MET A 212 -0.17 -5.55 -16.07
CA MET A 212 1.00 -5.27 -15.24
C MET A 212 2.09 -4.46 -15.98
N ALA A 213 2.26 -4.71 -17.27
CA ALA A 213 3.20 -3.99 -18.12
C ALA A 213 2.89 -2.48 -18.27
N GLN A 214 1.62 -2.08 -18.08
CA GLN A 214 1.16 -0.70 -18.22
C GLN A 214 1.20 0.08 -16.90
N ILE A 215 1.29 -0.58 -15.73
CA ILE A 215 1.29 0.08 -14.42
C ILE A 215 2.39 1.14 -14.32
N GLY A 216 3.59 0.80 -14.80
CA GLY A 216 4.73 1.72 -14.80
C GLY A 216 4.49 2.94 -15.67
N GLN A 217 4.09 2.73 -16.92
CA GLN A 217 3.80 3.77 -17.91
C GLN A 217 2.67 4.69 -17.44
N LEU A 218 1.62 4.13 -16.85
CA LEU A 218 0.47 4.87 -16.34
C LEU A 218 0.87 5.84 -15.22
N ALA A 219 1.68 5.36 -14.27
CA ALA A 219 2.21 6.19 -13.20
C ALA A 219 3.11 7.31 -13.74
N ASP A 220 3.98 6.99 -14.72
CA ASP A 220 4.85 7.96 -15.38
C ASP A 220 4.04 9.05 -16.11
N GLU A 221 3.02 8.66 -16.89
CA GLU A 221 2.13 9.56 -17.65
C GLU A 221 1.43 10.58 -16.72
N ILE A 222 0.86 10.10 -15.61
CA ILE A 222 0.09 10.96 -14.70
C ILE A 222 1.01 11.93 -13.96
N VAL A 223 2.18 11.47 -13.49
CA VAL A 223 3.16 12.35 -12.82
C VAL A 223 3.68 13.42 -13.78
N ALA A 224 3.98 13.06 -15.03
CA ALA A 224 4.41 14.03 -16.05
C ALA A 224 3.32 15.09 -16.32
N GLY A 225 2.06 14.67 -16.44
CA GLY A 225 0.93 15.58 -16.65
C GLY A 225 0.68 16.56 -15.49
N LEU A 226 1.10 16.24 -14.26
CA LEU A 226 1.02 17.17 -13.12
C LEU A 226 2.07 18.29 -13.19
N ALA A 227 3.26 18.00 -13.70
CA ALA A 227 4.32 18.99 -13.87
C ALA A 227 3.92 20.05 -14.90
N GLU A 228 3.25 19.65 -15.99
CA GLU A 228 2.74 20.57 -17.00
C GLU A 228 1.71 21.54 -16.43
N ILE A 229 0.75 21.06 -15.63
CA ILE A 229 -0.29 21.91 -15.02
C ILE A 229 0.32 22.89 -14.03
N GLY A 230 1.28 22.43 -13.22
CA GLY A 230 2.01 23.31 -12.31
C GLY A 230 2.75 24.42 -13.05
N LEU A 231 3.39 24.10 -14.17
CA LEU A 231 4.07 25.09 -15.01
C LEU A 231 3.09 26.09 -15.64
N PHE A 232 1.95 25.62 -16.14
CA PHE A 232 0.90 26.51 -16.66
C PHE A 232 0.33 27.43 -15.58
N ALA A 233 0.09 26.92 -14.37
CA ALA A 233 -0.40 27.73 -13.25
C ALA A 233 0.59 28.84 -12.85
N VAL A 234 1.89 28.51 -12.76
CA VAL A 234 2.94 29.49 -12.48
C VAL A 234 3.05 30.55 -13.58
N LEU A 235 3.02 30.13 -14.86
CA LEU A 235 3.04 31.08 -15.99
C LEU A 235 1.80 31.99 -16.03
N MET A 236 0.64 31.50 -15.58
CA MET A 236 -0.57 32.31 -15.45
C MET A 236 -0.50 33.28 -14.27
N GLU A 237 0.05 32.87 -13.12
CA GLU A 237 0.29 33.76 -11.98
C GLU A 237 1.30 34.86 -12.31
N GLU A 238 2.39 34.54 -13.01
CA GLU A 238 3.37 35.53 -13.48
C GLU A 238 2.72 36.52 -14.45
N ARG A 239 1.92 36.06 -15.43
CA ARG A 239 1.18 36.96 -16.33
C ARG A 239 0.19 37.86 -15.58
N ALA A 240 -0.55 37.31 -14.63
CA ALA A 240 -1.46 38.10 -13.81
C ALA A 240 -0.73 39.14 -12.95
N SER A 241 0.48 38.84 -12.47
CA SER A 241 1.35 39.77 -11.74
C SER A 241 1.83 40.95 -12.60
N TYR A 242 2.04 40.75 -13.91
CA TYR A 242 2.46 41.82 -14.83
C TYR A 242 1.30 42.72 -15.30
N ASP A 243 0.05 42.23 -15.28
CA ASP A 243 -1.13 42.98 -15.74
C ASP A 243 -1.75 43.93 -14.68
N VAL A 244 -1.23 43.99 -13.45
CA VAL A 244 -1.71 44.91 -12.38
C VAL A 244 -0.84 46.17 -12.22
N SER A 245 0.10 46.40 -13.15
CA SER A 245 0.92 47.62 -13.19
C SER A 245 0.48 48.55 -14.32
N PHE A 246 -0.61 49.29 -14.10
CA PHE A 246 -0.94 50.55 -14.80
C PHE A 246 -1.51 51.58 -13.82
#